data_AF-A0A1D2RVL6-F1
#
_entry.id   AF-A0A1D2RVL6-F1
#
_cell.length_a   1.000
_cell.length_b   1.000
_cell.length_c   1.000
_cell.angle_alpha   90.00
_cell.angle_beta   90.00
_cell.angle_gamma   90.00
#
_symmetry.space_group_name_H-M   'P 1'
#
loop_
_entity.id
_entity.type
_entity.pdbx_description
1 polymer ?
#
loop_
_entity_poly.entity_id
_entity_poly.type
_entity_poly.pdbx_seq_one_letter_code
_entity_poly.pdbx_strand_id
1 'polypeptide(L)'
;MDVNEAVVAFSLYYATGEGVTLFVVIGSSVNHAEKVFRDKVPDYYHPGLTTFRWDDPSPDFVEVKRYIPQPVLELLAKNPRGTTEHFSHMHYNLS
;
A
#
# COMPACT_ATOMS: atom_id res chain seq x y z
N MET A 1 15.48 -1.88 -7.14
CA MET A 1 14.24 -1.76 -7.93
C MET A 1 14.10 -0.29 -8.21
N ASP A 2 13.85 0.13 -9.45
CA ASP A 2 13.43 1.52 -9.65
C ASP A 2 12.13 1.70 -8.86
N VAL A 3 11.94 2.80 -8.14
CA VAL A 3 10.67 3.03 -7.43
C VAL A 3 9.49 2.94 -8.39
N ASN A 4 9.68 3.29 -9.67
CA ASN A 4 8.69 3.16 -10.74
C ASN A 4 8.33 1.69 -11.08
N GLU A 5 9.17 0.73 -10.70
CA GLU A 5 8.88 -0.71 -10.82
C GLU A 5 8.13 -1.26 -9.60
N ALA A 6 7.98 -0.50 -8.51
CA ALA A 6 7.29 -0.95 -7.30
C ALA A 6 5.79 -1.15 -7.55
N VAL A 7 5.23 -2.15 -6.89
CA VAL A 7 3.80 -2.40 -6.89
C VAL A 7 3.25 -2.19 -5.48
N VAL A 8 2.20 -1.39 -5.37
CA VAL A 8 1.53 -1.08 -4.11
C VAL A 8 0.17 -1.77 -4.12
N ALA A 9 -0.03 -2.66 -3.16
CA ALA A 9 -1.33 -3.25 -2.81
C ALA A 9 -1.86 -2.54 -1.58
N PHE A 10 -3.08 -2.03 -1.61
CA PHE A 10 -3.67 -1.35 -0.47
C PHE A 10 -5.16 -1.66 -0.30
N SER A 11 -5.67 -1.42 0.91
CA SER A 11 -7.10 -1.31 1.14
C SER A 11 -7.38 -0.11 2.02
N LEU A 12 -8.28 0.75 1.54
CA LEU A 12 -8.75 1.95 2.21
C LEU A 12 -10.19 1.73 2.66
N TYR A 13 -10.40 1.67 3.96
CA TYR A 13 -11.69 1.38 4.56
C TYR A 13 -12.18 2.57 5.39
N TYR A 14 -13.36 3.07 5.04
CA TYR A 14 -14.03 4.14 5.76
C TYR A 14 -15.05 3.54 6.72
N ALA A 15 -14.78 3.62 8.02
CA ALA A 15 -15.75 3.33 9.05
C ALA A 15 -16.60 4.60 9.27
N THR A 16 -17.85 4.58 8.81
CA THR A 16 -18.76 5.73 8.88
C THR A 16 -18.82 6.33 10.29
N GLY A 17 -18.31 7.55 10.45
CA GLY A 17 -18.35 8.30 11.72
C GLY A 17 -17.29 7.92 12.75
N GLU A 18 -16.39 6.97 12.46
CA GLU A 18 -15.37 6.52 13.41
C GLU A 18 -13.97 6.90 12.92
N GLY A 19 -13.61 6.55 11.69
CA GLY A 19 -12.27 6.76 11.19
C GLY A 19 -12.01 6.09 9.86
N VAL A 20 -10.77 6.19 9.41
CA VAL A 20 -10.29 5.55 8.19
C VAL A 20 -9.15 4.63 8.54
N THR A 21 -9.23 3.39 8.05
CA THR A 21 -8.17 2.40 8.16
C THR A 21 -7.56 2.18 6.78
N LEU A 22 -6.23 2.29 6.71
CA LEU A 22 -5.46 2.06 5.50
C LEU A 22 -4.40 0.98 5.76
N PHE A 23 -4.45 -0.08 4.98
CA PHE A 23 -3.38 -1.07 4.88
C PHE A 23 -2.61 -0.82 3.58
N VAL A 24 -1.28 -0.74 3.66
CA VAL A 24 -0.40 -0.59 2.49
C VAL A 24 0.65 -1.68 2.50
N VAL A 25 0.76 -2.38 1.39
CA VAL A 25 1.82 -3.34 1.08
C VAL A 25 2.54 -2.88 -0.17
N ILE A 26 3.87 -2.94 -0.14
CA ILE A 26 4.70 -2.64 -1.31
C ILE A 26 5.53 -3.87 -1.61
N GLY A 27 5.45 -4.32 -2.85
CA GLY A 27 6.13 -5.52 -3.33
C GLY A 27 6.77 -5.30 -4.70
N SER A 28 7.57 -6.29 -5.10
CA SER A 28 8.30 -6.32 -6.37
C SER A 28 7.45 -6.71 -7.59
N SER A 29 6.21 -7.15 -7.37
CA SER A 29 5.23 -7.48 -8.41
C SER A 29 3.82 -7.46 -7.82
N VAL A 30 2.80 -7.44 -8.68
CA VAL A 30 1.37 -7.55 -8.29
C VAL A 30 1.13 -8.78 -7.44
N ASN A 31 1.50 -9.96 -7.94
CA ASN A 31 1.30 -11.21 -7.22
C ASN A 31 2.01 -11.24 -5.86
N HIS A 32 3.20 -10.67 -5.77
CA HIS A 32 3.95 -10.60 -4.52
C HIS A 32 3.25 -9.66 -3.51
N ALA A 33 2.87 -8.45 -3.95
CA ALA A 33 2.20 -7.48 -3.10
C ALA A 33 0.83 -8.00 -2.61
N GLU A 34 0.04 -8.60 -3.50
CA GLU A 34 -1.27 -9.18 -3.13
C GLU A 34 -1.14 -10.38 -2.19
N LYS A 35 -0.15 -11.24 -2.41
CA LYS A 35 0.13 -12.35 -1.50
C LYS A 35 0.46 -11.83 -0.11
N VAL A 36 1.40 -10.89 0.01
CA VAL A 36 1.80 -10.32 1.30
C VAL A 36 0.62 -9.60 1.96
N PHE A 37 -0.22 -8.93 1.18
CA PHE A 37 -1.45 -8.31 1.69
C PHE A 37 -2.38 -9.34 2.29
N ARG A 38 -2.72 -10.41 1.57
CA ARG A 38 -3.62 -11.46 2.06
C ARG A 38 -3.06 -12.21 3.26
N ASP A 39 -1.74 -12.35 3.35
CA ASP A 39 -1.07 -13.00 4.48
C ASP A 39 -1.10 -12.14 5.76
N LYS A 40 -1.09 -10.80 5.64
CA LYS A 40 -0.92 -9.86 6.78
C LYS A 40 -2.18 -9.10 7.17
N VAL A 41 -3.12 -8.93 6.25
CA VAL A 41 -4.33 -8.13 6.45
C VAL A 41 -5.52 -9.06 6.74
N PRO A 42 -6.40 -8.74 7.71
CA PRO A 42 -7.59 -9.55 7.97
C PRO A 42 -8.51 -9.66 6.75
N ASP A 43 -9.11 -10.85 6.56
CA ASP A 43 -9.98 -11.18 5.42
C ASP A 43 -11.11 -10.17 5.18
N TYR A 44 -11.60 -9.54 6.25
CA TYR A 44 -12.62 -8.50 6.20
C TYR A 44 -12.26 -7.33 5.27
N TYR A 45 -10.97 -7.00 5.15
CA TYR A 45 -10.49 -5.88 4.32
C TYR A 45 -10.08 -6.31 2.91
N HIS A 46 -10.04 -7.62 2.62
CA HIS A 46 -9.64 -8.13 1.29
C HIS A 46 -10.58 -7.70 0.15
N PRO A 47 -11.91 -7.53 0.34
CA PRO A 47 -12.78 -7.04 -0.72
C PRO A 47 -12.42 -5.64 -1.22
N GLY A 48 -11.77 -4.82 -0.39
CA GLY A 48 -11.30 -3.49 -0.74
C GLY A 48 -9.83 -3.45 -1.20
N LEU A 49 -9.23 -4.60 -1.52
CA LEU A 49 -7.86 -4.67 -2.03
C LEU A 49 -7.78 -4.12 -3.46
N THR A 50 -6.93 -3.13 -3.64
CA THR A 50 -6.58 -2.56 -4.95
C THR A 50 -5.06 -2.56 -5.12
N THR A 51 -4.60 -2.77 -6.35
CA THR A 51 -3.16 -2.85 -6.67
C THR A 51 -2.80 -1.87 -7.79
N PHE A 52 -1.75 -1.08 -7.59
CA PHE A 52 -1.23 -0.14 -8.60
C PHE A 52 0.29 -0.21 -8.70
N ARG A 53 0.80 0.13 -9.88
CA ARG A 53 2.24 0.41 -10.04
C ARG A 53 2.55 1.80 -9.48
N TRP A 54 3.75 2.00 -8.97
CA TRP A 54 4.14 3.27 -8.37
C TRP A 54 3.99 4.48 -9.31
N ASP A 55 4.17 4.30 -10.60
CA ASP A 55 4.04 5.34 -11.62
C ASP A 55 2.59 5.56 -12.09
N ASP A 56 1.62 4.84 -11.53
CA ASP A 56 0.23 4.94 -11.94
C ASP A 56 -0.35 6.34 -11.62
N PRO A 57 -1.01 6.99 -12.61
CA PRO A 57 -1.59 8.33 -12.46
C PRO A 57 -3.03 8.33 -11.93
N SER A 58 -3.61 7.18 -11.56
CA SER A 58 -4.98 7.06 -11.04
C SER A 58 -5.21 8.00 -9.85
N PRO A 59 -6.30 8.80 -9.86
CA PRO A 59 -6.63 9.70 -8.74
C PRO A 59 -6.67 8.99 -7.38
N ASP A 60 -7.26 7.79 -7.34
CA ASP A 60 -7.39 6.99 -6.11
C ASP A 60 -6.02 6.62 -5.54
N PHE A 61 -5.05 6.31 -6.41
CA PHE A 61 -3.70 5.98 -5.97
C PHE A 61 -2.88 7.21 -5.59
N VAL A 62 -3.12 8.35 -6.25
CA VAL A 62 -2.52 9.64 -5.87
C VAL A 62 -2.90 10.03 -4.44
N GLU A 63 -4.13 9.76 -4.02
CA GLU A 63 -4.55 9.96 -2.64
C GLU A 63 -3.78 9.03 -1.69
N VAL A 64 -3.75 7.72 -1.98
CA VAL A 64 -3.03 6.74 -1.13
C VAL A 64 -1.55 7.04 -0.98
N LYS A 65 -0.88 7.49 -2.06
CA LYS A 65 0.54 7.90 -2.02
C LYS A 65 0.83 8.93 -0.94
N ARG A 66 -0.11 9.85 -0.65
CA ARG A 66 0.07 10.90 0.36
C ARG A 66 0.20 10.35 1.77
N TYR A 67 -0.32 9.15 2.01
CA TYR A 67 -0.26 8.49 3.31
C TYR A 67 0.99 7.62 3.47
N ILE A 68 1.74 7.35 2.40
CA ILE A 68 2.98 6.56 2.49
C ILE A 68 4.11 7.47 3.01
N PRO A 69 4.73 7.17 4.17
CA PRO A 69 5.76 8.05 4.75
C PRO A 69 6.99 8.17 3.85
N GLN A 70 7.56 9.37 3.77
CA GLN A 70 8.77 9.66 2.98
C GLN A 70 9.94 8.67 3.23
N PRO A 71 10.25 8.23 4.48
CA PRO A 71 11.30 7.25 4.71
C PRO A 71 11.05 5.90 4.01
N VAL A 72 9.79 5.50 3.85
CA VAL A 72 9.44 4.28 3.10
C VAL A 72 9.78 4.46 1.62
N LEU A 73 9.51 5.64 1.05
CA LEU A 73 9.84 5.96 -0.34
C LEU A 73 11.35 5.92 -0.59
N GLU A 74 12.11 6.47 0.35
CA GLU A 74 13.58 6.44 0.30
C GLU A 74 14.13 5.02 0.41
N LEU A 75 13.53 4.19 1.25
CA LEU A 75 13.87 2.77 1.36
C LEU A 75 13.59 2.04 0.05
N LEU A 76 12.48 2.33 -0.64
CA LEU A 76 12.16 1.70 -1.93
C LEU A 76 13.15 2.10 -3.02
N ALA A 77 13.50 3.40 -3.10
CA ALA A 77 14.44 3.92 -4.09
C ALA A 77 15.86 3.34 -3.97
N LYS A 78 16.26 2.95 -2.74
CA LYS A 78 17.61 2.45 -2.45
C LYS A 78 17.72 0.92 -2.48
N ASN A 79 16.62 0.19 -2.66
CA ASN A 79 16.60 -1.24 -2.38
C ASN A 79 17.04 -2.13 -3.57
N PRO A 80 17.77 -3.23 -3.32
CA PRO A 80 18.08 -4.23 -4.34
C PRO A 80 16.82 -4.86 -4.93
N ARG A 81 16.86 -5.27 -6.20
CA ARG A 81 15.72 -5.94 -6.86
C ARG A 81 15.40 -7.27 -6.16
N GLY A 82 14.12 -7.47 -5.79
CA GLY A 82 13.56 -8.79 -5.51
C GLY A 82 13.35 -9.17 -4.04
N THR A 83 13.84 -8.41 -3.07
CA THR A 83 13.79 -8.80 -1.64
C THR A 83 12.99 -7.86 -0.73
N THR A 84 12.49 -6.74 -1.26
CA THR A 84 11.86 -5.72 -0.44
C THR A 84 10.35 -5.92 -0.39
N GLU A 85 9.85 -6.24 0.79
CA GLU A 85 8.46 -6.02 1.18
C GLU A 85 8.40 -4.87 2.19
N HIS A 86 7.39 -4.03 2.07
CA HIS A 86 6.99 -3.11 3.13
C HIS A 86 5.52 -3.36 3.45
N PHE A 87 5.19 -3.43 4.73
CA PHE A 87 3.83 -3.46 5.21
C PHE A 87 3.66 -2.33 6.22
N SER A 88 2.61 -1.54 6.05
CA SER A 88 2.17 -0.56 7.03
C SER A 88 0.66 -0.59 7.20
N HIS A 89 0.25 -0.21 8.40
CA HIS A 89 -1.13 -0.05 8.80
C HIS A 89 -1.25 1.31 9.47
N MET A 90 -2.25 2.07 9.05
CA MET A 90 -2.60 3.36 9.62
C MET A 90 -4.10 3.39 9.93
N HIS A 91 -4.43 4.03 11.05
CA HIS A 91 -5.79 4.37 11.40
C HIS A 91 -5.80 5.84 11.83
N TYR A 92 -6.72 6.63 11.29
CA TYR A 92 -6.94 8.00 11.73
C TYR A 92 -8.43 8.28 11.93
N ASN A 93 -8.72 9.01 13.01
CA ASN A 93 -10.09 9.42 13.33
C ASN A 93 -10.51 10.58 12.43
N LEU A 94 -11.81 10.65 12.13
CA LEU A 94 -12.40 11.76 11.38
C LEU A 94 -12.97 12.87 12.29
N SER A 95 -12.78 12.74 13.60
CA SER A 95 -13.21 13.66 14.66
C SER A 95 -12.04 14.32 15.37
#